data_AF-A0A9P6APU0-F1
#
_entry.id   AF-A0A9P6APU0-F1
#
_cell.length_a   1.000
_cell.length_b   1.000
_cell.length_c   1.000
_cell.angle_alpha   90.00
_cell.angle_beta   90.00
_cell.angle_gamma   90.00
#
_symmetry.space_group_name_H-M   'P 1'
#
loop_
_entity.id
_entity.type
_entity.pdbx_description
1 polymer ?
#
loop_
_entity_poly.entity_id
_entity_poly.type
_entity_poly.pdbx_seq_one_letter_code
_entity_poly.pdbx_strand_id
1 'polypeptide(L)'
;WNRDVIPGLIRPYMEHMRESQRGQLPTSPVPHTCSCDGVGVMKQVTAVYMDRLDYVQLRICPCAPAPVQLVKRGLFPCSPVYPALAVSLDMLEFVSTLFVHLAPNETAWADALTSFLARRGHVFEAQDSLRRRFASALGQYQVLVRVVTAEMDKQISVARHVV
;
A
#
# COMPACT_ATOMS: atom_id res chain seq x y z
N TRP A 1 11.91 3.44 6.11
CA TRP A 1 10.86 2.40 6.17
C TRP A 1 10.67 1.86 7.58
N ASN A 2 11.57 1.01 8.09
CA ASN A 2 11.31 0.20 9.28
C ASN A 2 11.18 0.94 10.61
N ARG A 3 11.87 2.07 10.80
CA ARG A 3 11.88 2.79 12.09
C ARG A 3 10.64 3.67 12.28
N ASP A 4 10.25 4.40 11.23
CA ASP A 4 9.25 5.48 11.38
C ASP A 4 7.97 5.21 10.58
N VAL A 5 8.09 4.67 9.36
CA VAL A 5 6.95 4.54 8.45
C VAL A 5 6.14 3.29 8.74
N ILE A 6 6.78 2.11 8.74
CA ILE A 6 6.07 0.84 8.93
C ILE A 6 5.27 0.81 10.24
N PRO A 7 5.81 1.21 11.41
CA PRO A 7 5.03 1.25 12.65
C PRO A 7 3.80 2.16 12.56
N GLY A 8 3.91 3.30 11.86
CA GLY A 8 2.79 4.21 11.62
C GLY A 8 1.70 3.66 10.69
N LEU A 9 1.99 2.59 9.93
CA LEU A 9 1.05 1.96 9.01
C LEU A 9 0.25 0.81 9.62
N ILE A 10 0.65 0.28 10.79
CA ILE A 10 0.00 -0.89 11.42
C ILE A 10 -1.50 -0.65 11.63
N ARG A 11 -1.87 0.44 12.32
CA ARG A 11 -3.28 0.75 12.59
C ARG A 11 -4.08 1.05 11.31
N PRO A 12 -3.63 1.96 10.41
CA PRO A 12 -4.32 2.20 9.15
C PRO A 12 -4.54 0.94 8.31
N TYR A 13 -3.57 0.03 8.29
CA TYR A 13 -3.68 -1.23 7.57
C TYR A 13 -4.71 -2.16 8.21
N MET A 14 -4.66 -2.34 9.53
CA MET A 14 -5.66 -3.16 10.25
C MET A 14 -7.09 -2.62 10.07
N GLU A 15 -7.27 -1.30 10.10
CA GLU A 15 -8.56 -0.64 9.83
C GLU A 15 -9.05 -0.97 8.42
N HIS A 16 -8.19 -0.79 7.41
CA HIS A 16 -8.51 -1.11 6.03
C HIS A 16 -8.87 -2.59 5.82
N MET A 17 -8.13 -3.52 6.43
CA MET A 17 -8.43 -4.95 6.35
C MET A 17 -9.81 -5.29 6.93
N ARG A 18 -10.19 -4.65 8.04
CA ARG A 18 -11.52 -4.83 8.66
C ARG A 18 -12.64 -4.32 7.75
N GLU A 19 -12.42 -3.21 7.06
CA GLU A 19 -13.40 -2.64 6.12
C GLU A 19 -13.55 -3.52 4.87
N SER A 20 -12.44 -3.99 4.31
CA SER A 20 -12.41 -4.90 3.17
C SER A 20 -13.16 -6.21 3.46
N GLN A 21 -12.96 -6.81 4.64
CA GLN A 21 -13.68 -8.01 5.09
C GLN A 21 -15.21 -7.81 5.21
N ARG A 22 -15.67 -6.57 5.42
CA ARG A 22 -17.09 -6.23 5.48
C ARG A 22 -17.70 -5.98 4.10
N GLY A 23 -16.93 -6.16 3.02
CA GLY A 23 -17.34 -5.79 1.66
C GLY A 23 -17.50 -4.28 1.48
N GLN A 24 -17.02 -3.48 2.43
CA GLN A 24 -17.05 -2.03 2.35
C GLN A 24 -15.75 -1.57 1.70
N LEU A 25 -15.78 -1.37 0.39
CA LEU A 25 -14.71 -0.62 -0.27
C LEU A 25 -14.70 0.80 0.32
N PRO A 26 -13.52 1.37 0.63
CA PRO A 26 -13.44 2.71 1.19
C PRO A 26 -14.15 3.70 0.27
N THR A 27 -15.29 4.20 0.74
CA THR A 27 -16.19 5.09 0.01
C THR A 27 -15.66 6.51 0.08
N SER A 28 -14.74 6.84 -0.83
CA SER A 28 -14.09 8.15 -0.92
C SER A 28 -13.24 8.49 0.33
N PRO A 29 -12.03 9.04 0.17
CA PRO A 29 -11.26 9.44 1.34
C PRO A 29 -12.02 10.51 2.14
N VAL A 30 -12.35 10.20 3.39
CA VAL A 30 -12.84 11.21 4.35
C VAL A 30 -11.82 12.35 4.38
N PRO A 31 -12.23 13.61 4.14
CA PRO A 31 -11.32 14.74 4.20
C PRO A 31 -10.60 14.75 5.55
N HIS A 32 -9.27 14.70 5.51
CA HIS A 32 -8.49 14.84 6.73
C HIS A 32 -8.61 16.29 7.21
N THR A 33 -9.20 16.48 8.38
CA THR A 33 -9.16 17.75 9.09
C THR A 33 -7.85 17.80 9.88
N CYS A 34 -6.82 18.48 9.36
CA CYS A 34 -5.62 18.77 10.14
C CYS A 34 -5.74 20.15 10.81
N SER A 35 -5.11 20.32 11.97
CA SER A 35 -4.89 21.62 12.62
C SER A 35 -3.69 22.40 12.06
N CYS A 36 -3.16 21.96 10.92
CA CYS A 36 -1.85 22.39 10.41
C CYS A 36 -1.88 23.66 9.54
N ASP A 37 -2.89 24.54 9.71
CA ASP A 37 -3.10 25.82 9.00
C ASP A 37 -2.77 25.80 7.50
N GLY A 38 -2.97 24.64 6.87
CA GLY A 38 -2.83 24.48 5.44
C GLY A 38 -1.41 24.38 4.87
N VAL A 39 -0.36 24.21 5.70
CA VAL A 39 1.06 24.00 5.28
C VAL A 39 1.29 22.60 4.67
N GLY A 40 0.41 22.20 3.76
CA GLY A 40 0.45 20.90 3.09
C GLY A 40 0.82 21.04 1.63
N VAL A 41 1.66 20.12 1.13
CA VAL A 41 2.03 20.04 -0.28
C VAL A 41 1.04 19.13 -1.01
N MET A 42 0.48 19.61 -2.12
CA MET A 42 -0.32 18.79 -3.00
C MET A 42 0.59 17.87 -3.82
N LYS A 43 0.28 16.58 -3.84
CA LYS A 43 1.05 15.57 -4.57
C LYS A 43 0.12 14.60 -5.28
N GLN A 44 0.28 14.50 -6.60
CA GLN A 44 -0.32 13.44 -7.38
C GLN A 44 0.55 12.19 -7.32
N VAL A 45 -0.09 11.03 -7.12
CA VAL A 45 0.55 9.71 -7.08
C VAL A 45 -0.15 8.81 -8.08
N THR A 46 0.61 8.12 -8.93
CA THR A 46 0.07 7.09 -9.82
C THR A 46 -0.32 5.87 -9.01
N ALA A 47 -1.59 5.47 -9.07
CA ALA A 47 -2.11 4.29 -8.44
C ALA A 47 -2.20 3.14 -9.45
N VAL A 48 -1.59 2.01 -9.11
CA VAL A 48 -1.56 0.80 -9.93
C VAL A 48 -2.53 -0.21 -9.33
N TYR A 49 -3.59 -0.52 -10.07
CA TYR A 49 -4.54 -1.59 -9.77
C TYR A 49 -4.36 -2.76 -10.73
N MET A 50 -5.02 -3.88 -10.44
CA MET A 50 -4.94 -5.09 -11.28
C MET A 50 -5.44 -4.86 -12.71
N ASP A 51 -6.47 -4.04 -12.86
CA ASP A 51 -7.23 -3.87 -14.10
C ASP A 51 -7.02 -2.51 -14.78
N ARG A 52 -6.48 -1.52 -14.05
CA ARG A 52 -6.37 -0.12 -14.48
C ARG A 52 -5.21 0.64 -13.82
N LEU A 53 -4.89 1.81 -14.39
CA LEU A 53 -4.13 2.87 -13.74
C LEU A 53 -5.02 4.06 -13.40
N ASP A 54 -4.74 4.70 -12.26
CA ASP A 54 -5.44 5.90 -11.81
C ASP A 54 -4.46 6.89 -11.16
N TYR A 55 -4.97 8.06 -10.77
CA TYR A 55 -4.21 9.08 -10.05
C TYR A 55 -4.90 9.47 -8.75
N VAL A 56 -4.14 9.43 -7.67
CA VAL A 56 -4.62 9.87 -6.36
C VAL A 56 -3.96 11.20 -6.00
N GLN A 57 -4.78 12.18 -5.65
CA GLN A 57 -4.31 13.45 -5.10
C GLN A 57 -4.19 13.34 -3.58
N LEU A 58 -2.99 13.64 -3.08
CA LEU A 58 -2.67 13.70 -1.66
C LEU A 58 -2.39 15.14 -1.26
N ARG A 59 -2.83 15.52 -0.06
CA ARG A 59 -2.33 16.73 0.60
C ARG A 59 -1.43 16.29 1.73
N ILE A 60 -0.12 16.35 1.50
CA ILE A 60 0.88 15.83 2.43
C ILE A 60 1.22 16.92 3.45
N CYS A 61 1.05 16.63 4.72
CA CYS A 61 1.47 17.48 5.83
C CYS A 61 2.02 16.63 6.98
N PRO A 62 2.68 17.21 7.99
CA PRO A 62 3.17 16.46 9.14
C PRO A 62 2.09 15.65 9.87
N CYS A 63 0.83 16.12 9.87
CA CYS A 63 -0.31 15.45 10.49
C CYS A 63 -0.86 14.29 9.64
N ALA A 64 -0.63 14.30 8.33
CA ALA A 64 -1.14 13.31 7.40
C ALA A 64 -0.04 12.91 6.39
N PRO A 65 0.91 12.04 6.80
CA PRO A 65 1.95 11.56 5.91
C PRO A 65 1.38 10.79 4.71
N ALA A 66 2.06 10.85 3.57
CA ALA A 66 1.62 10.18 2.34
C ALA A 66 1.38 8.66 2.51
N PRO A 67 2.26 7.89 3.19
CA PRO A 67 2.04 6.46 3.38
C PRO A 67 0.73 6.13 4.10
N VAL A 68 0.40 6.87 5.16
CA VAL A 68 -0.83 6.67 5.95
C VAL A 68 -2.06 6.95 5.08
N GLN A 69 -2.02 8.06 4.34
CA GLN A 69 -3.08 8.46 3.43
C GLN A 69 -3.32 7.48 2.28
N LEU A 70 -2.27 6.83 1.78
CA LEU A 70 -2.37 5.82 0.73
C LEU A 70 -2.95 4.52 1.28
N VAL A 71 -2.47 4.04 2.44
CA VAL A 71 -2.95 2.78 3.03
C VAL A 71 -4.44 2.85 3.37
N LYS A 72 -4.90 3.99 3.90
CA LYS A 72 -6.34 4.24 4.12
C LYS A 72 -7.19 4.19 2.85
N ARG A 73 -6.58 4.39 1.67
CA ARG A 73 -7.23 4.30 0.36
C ARG A 73 -7.04 2.94 -0.32
N GLY A 74 -6.54 1.93 0.39
CA GLY A 74 -6.26 0.63 -0.21
C GLY A 74 -5.01 0.59 -1.09
N LEU A 75 -4.08 1.54 -0.92
CA LEU A 75 -2.87 1.66 -1.73
C LEU A 75 -1.62 1.62 -0.85
N PHE A 76 -0.56 0.97 -1.31
CA PHE A 76 0.73 0.94 -0.64
C PHE A 76 1.78 1.73 -1.43
N PRO A 77 2.50 2.68 -0.81
CA PRO A 77 3.49 3.50 -1.51
C PRO A 77 4.72 2.69 -1.94
N CYS A 78 5.33 3.05 -3.06
CA CYS A 78 6.65 2.52 -3.44
C CYS A 78 7.84 3.22 -2.77
N SER A 79 7.61 4.33 -2.04
CA SER A 79 8.63 5.16 -1.39
C SER A 79 8.08 5.75 -0.08
N PRO A 80 8.89 5.87 0.99
CA PRO A 80 8.41 6.22 2.32
C PRO A 80 8.07 7.70 2.49
N VAL A 81 8.70 8.59 1.71
CA VAL A 81 8.58 10.06 1.91
C VAL A 81 7.84 10.71 0.75
N TYR A 82 8.27 10.44 -0.48
CA TYR A 82 7.70 11.03 -1.69
C TYR A 82 7.36 9.93 -2.71
N PRO A 83 6.23 9.22 -2.52
CA PRO A 83 5.79 8.23 -3.49
C PRO A 83 5.39 8.91 -4.79
N ALA A 84 5.98 8.48 -5.89
CA ALA A 84 5.48 8.77 -7.24
C ALA A 84 4.44 7.73 -7.68
N LEU A 85 4.51 6.53 -7.09
CA LEU A 85 3.66 5.39 -7.43
C LEU A 85 3.21 4.69 -6.14
N ALA A 86 1.98 4.18 -6.16
CA ALA A 86 1.43 3.30 -5.15
C ALA A 86 0.71 2.12 -5.81
N VAL A 87 0.72 0.97 -5.16
CA VAL A 87 0.14 -0.28 -5.68
C VAL A 87 -1.03 -0.68 -4.79
N SER A 88 -2.14 -1.16 -5.37
CA SER A 88 -3.29 -1.62 -4.58
C SER A 88 -2.91 -2.72 -3.59
N LEU A 89 -3.43 -2.63 -2.36
CA LEU A 89 -3.20 -3.62 -1.31
C LEU A 89 -3.68 -5.02 -1.75
N ASP A 90 -4.85 -5.10 -2.39
CA ASP A 90 -5.38 -6.37 -2.93
C ASP A 90 -4.40 -7.04 -3.91
N MET A 91 -3.74 -6.25 -4.77
CA MET A 91 -2.73 -6.79 -5.68
C MET A 91 -1.51 -7.31 -4.91
N LEU A 92 -1.04 -6.57 -3.92
CA LEU A 92 0.13 -6.97 -3.13
C LEU A 92 -0.18 -8.21 -2.28
N GLU A 93 -1.39 -8.32 -1.75
CA GLU A 93 -1.88 -9.50 -1.05
C GLU A 93 -1.94 -10.72 -1.97
N PHE A 94 -2.52 -10.56 -3.16
CA PHE A 94 -2.58 -11.62 -4.16
C PHE A 94 -1.18 -12.12 -4.54
N VAL A 95 -0.26 -11.21 -4.84
CA VAL A 95 1.11 -11.57 -5.27
C VAL A 95 1.91 -12.17 -4.12
N SER A 96 1.75 -11.66 -2.90
CA SER A 96 2.39 -12.24 -1.72
C SER A 96 1.90 -13.67 -1.48
N THR A 97 0.60 -13.91 -1.62
CA THR A 97 0.00 -15.25 -1.54
C THR A 97 0.50 -16.15 -2.66
N LEU A 98 0.56 -15.64 -3.89
CA LEU A 98 1.05 -16.37 -5.06
C LEU A 98 2.49 -16.86 -4.84
N PHE A 99 3.37 -16.02 -4.28
CA PHE A 99 4.77 -16.35 -4.00
C PHE A 99 4.97 -17.29 -2.80
N VAL A 100 3.93 -17.62 -2.05
CA VAL A 100 3.95 -18.75 -1.11
C VAL A 100 3.78 -20.08 -1.84
N HIS A 101 3.04 -20.08 -2.96
CA HIS A 101 2.73 -21.29 -3.73
C HIS A 101 3.62 -21.47 -4.97
N LEU A 102 4.39 -20.46 -5.36
CA LEU A 102 5.31 -20.47 -6.49
C LEU A 102 6.63 -19.81 -6.11
N ALA A 103 7.72 -20.19 -6.79
CA ALA A 103 8.99 -19.51 -6.64
C ALA A 103 8.83 -18.01 -6.96
N PRO A 104 9.26 -17.10 -6.07
CA PRO A 104 9.08 -15.67 -6.26
C PRO A 104 9.85 -15.20 -7.49
N ASN A 105 9.12 -14.71 -8.48
CA ASN A 105 9.68 -14.14 -9.70
C ASN A 105 9.09 -12.75 -9.93
N GLU A 106 9.62 -11.77 -9.20
CA GLU A 106 9.20 -10.38 -9.28
C GLU A 106 9.39 -9.80 -10.68
N THR A 107 10.43 -10.23 -11.41
CA THR A 107 10.69 -9.79 -12.78
C THR A 107 9.60 -10.26 -13.72
N ALA A 108 9.32 -11.57 -13.76
CA ALA A 108 8.28 -12.12 -14.62
C ALA A 108 6.89 -11.54 -14.26
N TRP A 109 6.62 -11.33 -12.97
CA TRP A 109 5.39 -10.67 -12.54
C TRP A 109 5.29 -9.23 -13.06
N ALA A 110 6.34 -8.42 -12.88
CA ALA A 110 6.35 -7.03 -13.33
C ALA A 110 6.25 -6.91 -14.85
N ASP A 111 6.90 -7.80 -15.61
CA ASP A 111 6.82 -7.83 -17.07
C ASP A 111 5.42 -8.26 -17.54
N ALA A 112 4.81 -9.25 -16.89
CA ALA A 112 3.44 -9.66 -17.17
C ALA A 112 2.44 -8.52 -16.86
N LEU A 113 2.58 -7.85 -15.71
CA LEU A 113 1.75 -6.70 -15.33
C LEU A 113 1.91 -5.54 -16.32
N THR A 114 3.14 -5.21 -16.71
CA THR A 114 3.42 -4.17 -17.70
C THR A 114 2.77 -4.51 -19.04
N SER A 115 2.95 -5.75 -19.53
CA SER A 115 2.36 -6.21 -20.78
C SER A 115 0.83 -6.23 -20.74
N PHE A 116 0.26 -6.62 -19.60
CA PHE A 116 -1.18 -6.62 -19.38
C PHE A 116 -1.77 -5.21 -19.41
N LEU A 117 -1.15 -4.26 -18.70
CA LEU A 117 -1.57 -2.86 -18.66
C LEU A 117 -1.36 -2.16 -20.01
N ALA A 118 -0.26 -2.45 -20.71
CA ALA A 118 0.01 -1.90 -22.04
C ALA A 118 -1.09 -2.26 -23.05
N ARG A 119 -1.59 -3.50 -23.03
CA ARG A 119 -2.72 -3.94 -23.87
C ARG A 119 -4.04 -3.22 -23.56
N ARG A 120 -4.14 -2.57 -22.40
CA ARG A 120 -5.30 -1.76 -21.98
C ARG A 120 -5.09 -0.26 -22.18
N GLY A 121 -4.03 0.13 -22.90
CA GLY A 121 -3.71 1.54 -23.18
C GLY A 121 -2.91 2.23 -22.08
N HIS A 122 -2.41 1.49 -21.09
CA HIS A 122 -1.62 2.03 -19.98
C HIS A 122 -0.12 1.76 -20.21
N VAL A 123 0.62 2.80 -20.61
CA VAL A 123 2.06 2.70 -20.86
C VAL A 123 2.83 3.43 -19.76
N PHE A 124 3.88 2.78 -19.24
CA PHE A 124 4.84 3.41 -18.35
C PHE A 124 6.04 3.91 -19.16
N GLU A 125 6.47 5.15 -18.94
CA GLU A 125 7.58 5.77 -19.69
C GLU A 125 8.91 5.00 -19.57
N ALA A 126 9.09 4.21 -18.51
CA ALA A 126 10.25 3.35 -18.33
C ALA A 126 9.83 1.99 -17.72
N GLN A 127 10.01 0.90 -18.46
CA GLN A 127 9.71 -0.47 -17.99
C GLN A 127 10.49 -0.85 -16.72
N ASP A 128 11.75 -0.43 -16.63
CA ASP A 128 12.59 -0.61 -15.44
C ASP A 128 12.06 0.12 -14.19
N SER A 129 11.25 1.16 -14.38
CA SER A 129 10.72 1.93 -13.27
C SER A 129 9.58 1.21 -12.55
N LEU A 130 8.70 0.49 -13.27
CA LEU A 130 7.61 -0.24 -12.64
C LEU A 130 8.14 -1.43 -11.84
N ARG A 131 9.03 -2.23 -12.45
CA ARG A 131 9.63 -3.39 -11.80
C ARG A 131 10.25 -3.04 -10.45
N ARG A 132 11.14 -2.03 -10.42
CA ARG A 132 11.81 -1.60 -9.18
C ARG A 132 10.82 -1.05 -8.15
N ARG A 133 9.87 -0.23 -8.58
CA ARG A 133 8.87 0.37 -7.69
C ARG A 133 7.93 -0.68 -7.11
N PHE A 134 7.51 -1.66 -7.92
CA PHE A 134 6.68 -2.77 -7.51
C PHE A 134 7.42 -3.67 -6.51
N ALA A 135 8.64 -4.10 -6.84
CA ALA A 135 9.49 -4.88 -5.93
C ALA A 135 9.68 -4.18 -4.58
N SER A 136 9.95 -2.87 -4.60
CA SER A 136 10.07 -2.09 -3.37
C SER A 136 8.76 -2.04 -2.59
N ALA A 137 7.62 -1.83 -3.24
CA ALA A 137 6.31 -1.83 -2.57
C ALA A 137 6.00 -3.21 -1.97
N LEU A 138 6.21 -4.29 -2.73
CA LEU A 138 5.96 -5.66 -2.30
C LEU A 138 6.82 -6.05 -1.10
N GLY A 139 8.13 -5.81 -1.15
CA GLY A 139 9.02 -6.13 -0.03
C GLY A 139 8.64 -5.39 1.25
N GLN A 140 8.26 -4.12 1.15
CA GLN A 140 7.85 -3.32 2.33
C GLN A 140 6.45 -3.70 2.83
N TYR A 141 5.55 -4.08 1.93
CA TYR A 141 4.25 -4.64 2.29
C TYR A 141 4.40 -5.96 3.05
N GLN A 142 5.25 -6.87 2.58
CA GLN A 142 5.53 -8.13 3.28
C GLN A 142 6.11 -7.89 4.68
N VAL A 143 6.96 -6.87 4.85
CA VAL A 143 7.45 -6.45 6.18
C VAL A 143 6.30 -5.95 7.04
N LEU A 144 5.40 -5.10 6.52
CA LEU A 144 4.23 -4.62 7.25
C LEU A 144 3.35 -5.79 7.71
N VAL A 145 3.02 -6.73 6.83
CA VAL A 145 2.20 -7.91 7.15
C VAL A 145 2.82 -8.71 8.29
N ARG A 146 4.14 -8.99 8.22
CA ARG A 146 4.85 -9.71 9.30
C ARG A 146 4.74 -9.00 10.65
N VAL A 147 4.92 -7.68 10.67
CA VAL A 147 4.83 -6.88 11.90
C VAL A 147 3.39 -6.86 12.44
N VAL A 148 2.39 -6.75 11.57
CA VAL A 148 0.97 -6.77 11.92
C VAL A 148 0.58 -8.13 12.51
N THR A 149 0.97 -9.23 11.89
CA THR A 149 0.72 -10.58 12.42
C THR A 149 1.34 -10.77 13.80
N ALA A 150 2.60 -10.36 13.99
CA ALA A 150 3.27 -10.45 15.29
C ALA A 150 2.56 -9.63 16.38
N GLU A 151 2.05 -8.44 16.05
CA GLU A 151 1.26 -7.62 16.98
C GLU A 151 -0.08 -8.28 17.33
N MET A 152 -0.77 -8.88 16.34
CA MET A 152 -2.01 -9.62 16.58
C MET A 152 -1.79 -10.83 17.49
N ASP A 153 -0.74 -11.60 17.25
CA ASP A 153 -0.39 -12.77 18.07
C ASP A 153 -0.08 -12.38 19.53
N LYS A 154 0.59 -11.25 19.72
CA LYS A 154 0.86 -10.68 21.05
C LYS A 154 -0.42 -10.30 21.78
N GLN A 155 -1.42 -9.72 21.11
CA GLN A 155 -2.68 -9.37 21.76
C GLN A 155 -3.51 -10.61 22.11
N ILE A 156 -3.46 -11.65 21.27
CA ILE A 156 -4.11 -12.94 21.55
C ILE A 156 -3.47 -13.63 22.75
N SER A 157 -2.13 -13.63 22.87
CA SER A 157 -1.46 -14.25 24.01
C SER A 157 -1.75 -13.54 25.33
N VAL A 158 -1.77 -12.21 25.34
CA VAL A 158 -2.16 -11.42 26.52
C VAL A 158 -3.60 -11.72 26.95
N ALA A 159 -4.54 -11.81 26.00
CA ALA A 159 -5.94 -12.15 26.30
C ALA A 159 -6.10 -13.56 26.90
N ARG A 160 -5.24 -14.52 26.52
CA ARG A 160 -5.23 -15.89 27.06
C ARG A 160 -4.65 -15.99 28.47
N HIS A 161 -3.90 -15.00 28.95
CA HIS A 161 -3.31 -14.98 30.30
C HIS A 161 -4.19 -14.26 31.34
N VAL A 162 -5.30 -13.65 30.92
CA VAL A 162 -6.23 -12.90 31.79
C VAL A 162 -7.51 -13.70 32.09
N VAL A 163 -7.64 -14.89 31.49
CA VAL A 163 -8.71 -15.87 31.74
C VAL A 163 -8.13 -17.05 32.50
#